data_AF-A0AAE0G2V8-F1
#
_entry.id   AF-A0AAE0G2V8-F1
#
_cell.length_a   1.000
_cell.length_b   1.000
_cell.length_c   1.000
_cell.angle_alpha   90.00
_cell.angle_beta   90.00
_cell.angle_gamma   90.00
#
_symmetry.space_group_name_H-M   'P 1'
#
loop_
_entity.id
_entity.type
_entity.pdbx_description
1 polymer ?
#
loop_
_entity_poly.entity_id
_entity_poly.type
_entity_poly.pdbx_seq_one_letter_code
_entity_poly.pdbx_strand_id
1 'polypeptide(L)'
;YDKQQLVVAADGALGMVFEHSYSDGTAWSRLIGEVMADVEGAPPPRGCSSLPEFTFSEAPIPREVHIETPPEIMAATWDARAKSEALSAQVELEVVEFAAFGKEEMKGWGVSPDAAVQMALQLAFHRQHNHVLPPTYEACATRAFLHGRTETIRTSSTEVLTLCSSWDRMKQEERDAAQAAAEVAAAEAEAAATAATEALEDDGVFTAPPASAEGQGGDAVTEPSGEPSPAAPTLKDLFQAAAAAHSKRSKAAAGGGGVDRHLKALHALAEVMVQEDAEAHARATRAKSVEVPTQESPQETSEPPQETSGPPQETSEPPQETSEPPQETSEPPPEVELPVAEPPQEPPEPPYEPFEMPALFTDHLYQESSEWLLSTSNGSAPYLDCFGFGAVSQKGYGVGYLIDNTCIRLCFSCFRECEDTSCSEFSQSVQKALCDLKELCNPTPPQESIEDSPAEVTADNETNSGDPPKEDSEVESAAAVA
;
A
#
# COMPACT_ATOMS: atom_id res chain seq x y z
N TYR A 1 6.66 10.75 19.16
CA TYR A 1 6.00 10.97 17.85
C TYR A 1 4.47 10.86 17.96
N ASP A 2 3.91 10.81 19.17
CA ASP A 2 2.49 10.54 19.48
C ASP A 2 1.54 11.71 19.16
N LYS A 3 2.04 12.77 18.52
CA LYS A 3 1.31 14.00 18.20
C LYS A 3 1.55 14.39 16.75
N GLN A 4 0.59 15.11 16.18
CA GLN A 4 0.74 15.78 14.89
C GLN A 4 1.80 16.89 15.05
N GLN A 5 2.79 16.90 14.16
CA GLN A 5 3.90 17.83 14.22
C GLN A 5 3.95 18.66 12.94
N LEU A 6 3.79 19.97 13.07
CA LEU A 6 4.17 20.92 12.04
C LEU A 6 5.67 21.23 12.22
N VAL A 7 6.45 20.95 11.20
CA VAL A 7 7.88 21.20 11.14
C VAL A 7 8.09 22.45 10.29
N VAL A 8 8.68 23.48 10.87
CA VAL A 8 9.14 24.67 10.17
C VAL A 8 10.66 24.62 10.16
N ALA A 9 11.23 24.27 9.02
CA ALA A 9 12.67 24.21 8.86
C ALA A 9 13.28 25.62 8.78
N ALA A 10 14.57 25.73 9.08
CA ALA A 10 15.27 27.02 9.13
C ALA A 10 15.36 27.71 7.76
N ASP A 11 15.25 26.95 6.67
CA ASP A 11 15.20 27.43 5.29
C ASP A 11 13.77 27.83 4.83
N GLY A 12 12.78 27.70 5.72
CA GLY A 12 11.38 28.01 5.44
C GLY A 12 10.57 26.83 4.90
N ALA A 13 11.17 25.65 4.71
CA ALA A 13 10.41 24.48 4.31
C ALA A 13 9.40 24.06 5.40
N LEU A 14 8.18 23.76 4.98
CA LEU A 14 7.12 23.27 5.85
C LEU A 14 6.94 21.77 5.65
N GLY A 15 6.97 21.03 6.75
CA GLY A 15 6.71 19.59 6.77
C GLY A 15 5.62 19.26 7.79
N MET A 16 4.91 18.17 7.56
CA MET A 16 3.99 17.63 8.56
C MET A 16 4.31 16.16 8.80
N VAL A 17 4.48 15.80 10.08
CA VAL A 17 4.62 14.40 10.50
C VAL A 17 3.33 14.01 11.20
N PHE A 18 2.65 13.01 10.63
CA PHE A 18 1.37 12.57 11.15
C PHE A 18 1.44 11.24 11.91
N GLU A 19 0.80 11.20 13.07
CA GLU A 19 0.51 9.94 13.77
C GLU A 19 -0.76 9.32 13.15
N HIS A 20 -0.61 8.12 12.59
CA HIS A 20 -1.58 7.52 11.66
C HIS A 20 -2.66 6.65 12.35
N SER A 21 -2.54 6.37 13.66
CA SER A 21 -3.55 5.58 14.39
C SER A 21 -4.91 6.27 14.41
N TYR A 22 -4.94 7.60 14.50
CA TYR A 22 -6.18 8.37 14.66
C TYR A 22 -6.81 8.82 13.34
N SER A 23 -6.04 9.02 12.28
CA SER A 23 -6.49 9.68 11.05
C SER A 23 -5.76 9.20 9.80
N ASP A 24 -6.32 9.47 8.62
CA ASP A 24 -5.78 9.08 7.31
C ASP A 24 -5.47 10.30 6.43
N GLY A 25 -4.75 10.06 5.32
CA GLY A 25 -4.34 11.09 4.36
C GLY A 25 -5.46 11.98 3.83
N THR A 26 -6.72 11.51 3.75
CA THR A 26 -7.84 12.36 3.32
C THR A 26 -8.19 13.44 4.34
N ALA A 27 -8.07 13.16 5.63
CA ALA A 27 -8.29 14.15 6.69
C ALA A 27 -7.13 15.15 6.73
N TRP A 28 -5.89 14.67 6.53
CA TRP A 28 -4.69 15.51 6.50
C TRP A 28 -4.68 16.45 5.29
N SER A 29 -4.99 15.93 4.11
CA SER A 29 -5.08 16.73 2.88
C SER A 29 -6.11 17.84 3.01
N ARG A 30 -7.23 17.56 3.69
CA ARG A 30 -8.24 18.57 3.99
C ARG A 30 -7.72 19.64 4.94
N LEU A 31 -7.08 19.23 6.05
CA LEU A 31 -6.47 20.16 7.00
C LEU A 31 -5.46 21.08 6.31
N ILE A 32 -4.54 20.51 5.54
CA ILE A 32 -3.51 21.25 4.81
C ILE A 32 -4.16 22.22 3.82
N GLY A 33 -5.10 21.73 3.01
CA GLY A 33 -5.79 22.57 2.02
C GLY A 33 -6.56 23.73 2.65
N GLU A 34 -7.26 23.51 3.76
CA GLU A 34 -8.00 24.57 4.46
C GLU A 34 -7.06 25.59 5.13
N VAL A 35 -5.96 25.14 5.74
CA VAL A 35 -4.96 26.04 6.34
C VAL A 35 -4.26 26.89 5.28
N MET A 36 -3.83 26.28 4.17
CA MET A 36 -3.15 27.00 3.10
C MET A 36 -4.07 27.98 2.38
N ALA A 37 -5.33 27.60 2.15
CA ALA A 37 -6.33 28.51 1.58
C ALA A 37 -6.56 29.74 2.49
N ASP A 38 -6.61 29.55 3.81
CA ASP A 38 -6.73 30.66 4.77
C ASP A 38 -5.50 31.58 4.75
N VAL A 39 -4.29 31.01 4.69
CA VAL A 39 -3.04 31.77 4.52
C VAL A 39 -3.04 32.61 3.24
N GLU A 40 -3.63 32.09 2.17
CA GLU A 40 -3.80 32.79 0.88
C GLU A 40 -4.97 33.81 0.89
N GLY A 41 -5.71 33.92 1.99
CA GLY A 41 -6.85 34.83 2.11
C GLY A 41 -8.12 34.37 1.38
N ALA A 42 -8.23 33.07 1.07
CA ALA A 42 -9.43 32.50 0.48
C ALA A 42 -10.61 32.55 1.48
N PRO A 43 -11.87 32.63 1.00
CA PRO A 43 -13.02 32.57 1.88
C PRO A 43 -13.11 31.22 2.60
N PRO A 44 -13.71 31.17 3.81
CA PRO A 44 -13.83 29.94 4.58
C PRO A 44 -14.61 28.87 3.79
N PRO A 45 -14.33 27.58 4.04
CA PRO A 45 -15.07 26.49 3.43
C PRO A 45 -16.58 26.62 3.63
N ARG A 46 -17.36 26.09 2.68
CA ARG A 46 -18.82 26.17 2.74
C ARG A 46 -19.36 25.59 4.06
N GLY A 47 -20.09 26.42 4.80
CA GLY A 47 -20.67 26.03 6.09
C GLY A 47 -19.79 26.37 7.31
N CYS A 48 -18.58 26.89 7.10
CA CYS A 48 -17.72 27.43 8.14
C CYS A 48 -17.87 28.96 8.22
N SER A 49 -17.74 29.50 9.43
CA SER A 49 -17.61 30.96 9.62
C SER A 49 -16.15 31.38 9.43
N SER A 50 -15.91 32.65 9.09
CA SER A 50 -14.55 33.21 9.11
C SER A 50 -13.94 33.06 10.49
N LEU A 51 -12.63 32.80 10.53
CA LEU A 51 -11.89 32.80 11.78
C LEU A 51 -11.96 34.20 12.42
N PRO A 52 -12.08 34.29 13.76
CA PRO A 52 -12.06 35.59 14.43
C PRO A 52 -10.69 36.24 14.26
N GLU A 53 -10.66 37.54 14.01
CA GLU A 53 -9.41 38.30 14.06
C GLU A 53 -8.87 38.29 15.50
N PHE A 54 -7.71 37.67 15.68
CA PHE A 54 -7.00 37.72 16.96
C PHE A 54 -6.12 38.96 17.00
N THR A 55 -6.53 39.95 17.78
CA THR A 55 -5.68 41.09 18.16
C THR A 55 -5.10 40.80 19.55
N PHE A 56 -3.81 40.48 19.59
CA PHE A 56 -3.09 40.36 20.86
C PHE A 56 -2.69 41.77 21.33
N SER A 57 -3.22 42.24 22.46
CA SER A 57 -2.78 43.52 23.05
C SER A 57 -1.35 43.43 23.59
N GLU A 58 -0.98 42.26 24.09
CA GLU A 58 0.36 41.87 24.52
C GLU A 58 0.59 40.42 24.09
N ALA A 59 1.73 40.12 23.46
CA ALA A 59 2.05 38.75 23.06
C ALA A 59 2.29 37.90 24.31
N PRO A 60 1.64 36.72 24.45
CA PRO A 60 1.88 35.84 25.58
C PRO A 60 3.33 35.35 25.55
N ILE A 61 4.01 35.42 26.69
CA ILE A 61 5.37 34.88 26.83
C ILE A 61 5.26 33.35 26.87
N PRO A 62 5.91 32.61 25.95
CA PRO A 62 5.90 31.14 25.98
C PRO A 62 6.43 30.61 27.32
N ARG A 63 5.73 29.63 27.90
CA ARG A 63 6.20 28.95 29.11
C ARG A 63 7.12 27.81 28.74
N GLU A 64 8.37 27.88 29.18
CA GLU A 64 9.30 26.77 29.08
C GLU A 64 8.78 25.56 29.88
N VAL A 65 8.75 24.40 29.23
CA VAL A 65 8.39 23.14 29.88
C VAL A 65 9.67 22.52 30.42
N HIS A 66 9.87 22.60 31.74
CA HIS A 66 10.98 21.94 32.40
C HIS A 66 10.66 20.45 32.59
N ILE A 67 11.56 19.59 32.13
CA ILE A 67 11.47 18.13 32.30
C ILE A 67 12.62 17.70 33.19
N GLU A 68 12.32 17.09 34.33
CA GLU A 68 13.34 16.48 35.17
C GLU A 68 13.90 15.23 34.47
N THR A 69 15.22 15.11 34.42
CA THR A 69 15.90 14.00 33.74
C THR A 69 16.72 13.15 34.72
N PRO A 70 16.06 12.30 35.55
CA PRO A 70 16.74 11.31 36.38
C PRO A 70 17.66 10.38 35.56
N PRO A 71 18.65 9.71 36.19
CA PRO A 71 19.56 8.80 35.51
C PRO A 71 18.87 7.73 34.64
N GLU A 72 17.73 7.21 35.09
CA GLU A 72 16.93 6.22 34.36
C GLU A 72 16.33 6.79 33.06
N ILE A 73 15.79 8.02 33.12
CA ILE A 73 15.24 8.72 31.96
C ILE A 73 16.35 9.08 30.97
N MET A 74 17.51 9.52 31.48
CA MET A 74 18.69 9.79 30.64
C MET A 74 19.18 8.53 29.93
N ALA A 75 19.26 7.40 30.62
CA ALA A 75 19.64 6.12 30.02
C ALA A 75 18.65 5.68 28.93
N ALA A 76 17.34 5.75 29.22
CA ALA A 76 16.29 5.44 28.24
C ALA A 76 16.33 6.37 27.01
N THR A 77 16.67 7.65 27.21
CA THR A 77 16.83 8.62 26.11
C THR A 77 17.99 8.26 25.19
N TRP A 78 19.13 7.86 25.76
CA TRP A 78 20.29 7.42 24.97
C TRP A 78 20.02 6.12 24.20
N ASP A 79 19.33 5.16 24.82
CA ASP A 79 18.91 3.92 24.17
C ASP A 79 17.92 4.20 23.01
N ALA A 80 16.91 5.05 23.25
CA ALA A 80 15.96 5.47 22.23
C ALA A 80 16.65 6.20 21.06
N ARG A 81 17.63 7.05 21.36
CA ARG A 81 18.45 7.72 20.33
C ARG A 81 19.23 6.71 19.48
N ALA A 82 19.93 5.77 20.12
CA ALA A 82 20.69 4.74 19.41
C ALA A 82 19.79 3.90 18.50
N LYS A 83 18.59 3.52 18.98
CA LYS A 83 17.58 2.80 18.18
C LYS A 83 17.07 3.64 17.00
N SER A 84 16.79 4.93 17.23
CA SER A 84 16.36 5.85 16.17
C SER A 84 17.43 6.04 15.11
N GLU A 85 18.68 6.24 15.51
CA GLU A 85 19.81 6.39 14.59
C GLU A 85 20.06 5.12 13.78
N ALA A 86 19.97 3.94 14.42
CA ALA A 86 20.08 2.64 13.74
C ALA A 86 18.95 2.44 12.70
N LEU A 87 17.70 2.73 13.07
CA LEU A 87 16.57 2.65 12.14
C LEU A 87 16.72 3.63 10.97
N SER A 88 17.06 4.89 11.25
CA SER A 88 17.29 5.90 10.20
C SER A 88 18.44 5.51 9.26
N ALA A 89 19.49 4.85 9.77
CA ALA A 89 20.58 4.36 8.93
C ALA A 89 20.16 3.20 8.02
N GLN A 90 19.21 2.35 8.46
CA GLN A 90 18.69 1.23 7.67
C GLN A 90 17.65 1.65 6.62
N VAL A 91 16.97 2.77 6.79
CA VAL A 91 15.97 3.23 5.81
C VAL A 91 16.67 3.86 4.61
N GLU A 92 16.36 3.34 3.43
CA GLU A 92 16.61 4.02 2.17
C GLU A 92 15.36 4.82 1.79
N LEU A 93 15.56 6.05 1.30
CA LEU A 93 14.50 6.94 0.87
C LEU A 93 14.94 7.63 -0.41
N GLU A 94 14.09 7.60 -1.44
CA GLU A 94 14.32 8.33 -2.68
C GLU A 94 13.06 9.08 -3.10
N VAL A 95 13.21 10.37 -3.38
CA VAL A 95 12.14 11.22 -3.89
C VAL A 95 12.48 11.62 -5.31
N VAL A 96 11.59 11.33 -6.26
CA VAL A 96 11.76 11.66 -7.67
C VAL A 96 10.56 12.43 -8.19
N GLU A 97 10.85 13.42 -9.03
CA GLU A 97 9.85 14.07 -9.87
C GLU A 97 9.98 13.55 -11.29
N PHE A 98 8.97 12.81 -11.73
CA PHE A 98 8.83 12.39 -13.11
C PHE A 98 8.10 13.49 -13.90
N ALA A 99 8.87 14.33 -14.59
CA ALA A 99 8.37 15.51 -15.30
C ALA A 99 8.01 15.27 -16.78
N ALA A 100 8.03 14.02 -17.26
CA ALA A 100 7.78 13.73 -18.68
C ALA A 100 6.29 13.86 -19.06
N PHE A 101 5.38 13.63 -18.11
CA PHE A 101 3.93 13.82 -18.24
C PHE A 101 3.23 13.70 -16.87
N GLY A 102 1.96 14.11 -16.82
CA GLY A 102 1.09 13.94 -15.66
C GLY A 102 -0.32 13.47 -16.04
N LYS A 103 -1.30 13.74 -15.18
CA LYS A 103 -2.68 13.27 -15.38
C LYS A 103 -3.37 13.85 -16.60
N GLU A 104 -2.93 15.00 -17.12
CA GLU A 104 -3.51 15.56 -18.35
C GLU A 104 -3.28 14.64 -19.55
N GLU A 105 -2.09 14.08 -19.67
CA GLU A 105 -1.77 13.14 -20.75
C GLU A 105 -2.41 11.77 -20.50
N MET A 106 -2.35 11.24 -19.27
CA MET A 106 -2.91 9.92 -18.92
C MET A 106 -4.42 9.82 -19.16
N LYS A 107 -5.17 10.93 -19.07
CA LYS A 107 -6.60 10.97 -19.42
C LYS A 107 -6.85 10.58 -20.88
N GLY A 108 -5.90 10.82 -21.78
CA GLY A 108 -5.99 10.44 -23.19
C GLY A 108 -5.84 8.93 -23.43
N TRP A 109 -5.33 8.16 -22.46
CA TRP A 109 -5.06 6.73 -22.62
C TRP A 109 -6.29 5.83 -22.41
N GLY A 110 -7.42 6.41 -21.97
CA GLY A 110 -8.64 5.67 -21.66
C GLY A 110 -8.60 4.95 -20.31
N VAL A 111 -7.66 5.31 -19.43
CA VAL A 111 -7.50 4.74 -18.08
C VAL A 111 -7.47 5.85 -17.03
N SER A 112 -7.68 5.50 -15.75
CA SER A 112 -7.49 6.48 -14.67
C SER A 112 -5.99 6.73 -14.46
N PRO A 113 -5.57 7.96 -14.11
CA PRO A 113 -4.16 8.25 -13.83
C PRO A 113 -3.59 7.38 -12.69
N ASP A 114 -4.41 7.12 -11.69
CA ASP A 114 -4.07 6.26 -10.55
C ASP A 114 -3.81 4.80 -11.00
N ALA A 115 -4.71 4.24 -11.82
CA ALA A 115 -4.51 2.90 -12.38
C ALA A 115 -3.26 2.84 -13.26
N ALA A 116 -2.96 3.89 -14.04
CA ALA A 116 -1.75 3.94 -14.87
C ALA A 116 -0.48 3.87 -14.02
N VAL A 117 -0.40 4.65 -12.92
CA VAL A 117 0.73 4.59 -11.98
C VAL A 117 0.81 3.23 -11.31
N GLN A 118 -0.31 2.67 -10.87
CA GLN A 118 -0.36 1.34 -10.27
C GLN A 118 0.13 0.26 -11.24
N MET A 119 -0.26 0.30 -12.52
CA MET A 119 0.26 -0.64 -13.53
C MET A 119 1.77 -0.45 -13.75
N ALA A 120 2.27 0.79 -13.75
CA ALA A 120 3.71 1.05 -13.86
C ALA A 120 4.49 0.46 -12.68
N LEU A 121 3.97 0.60 -11.45
CA LEU A 121 4.57 0.01 -10.25
C LEU A 121 4.62 -1.53 -10.32
N GLN A 122 3.53 -2.16 -10.76
CA GLN A 122 3.49 -3.62 -10.94
C GLN A 122 4.48 -4.10 -12.01
N LEU A 123 4.51 -3.41 -13.16
CA LEU A 123 5.40 -3.74 -14.26
C LEU A 123 6.88 -3.57 -13.86
N ALA A 124 7.19 -2.50 -13.14
CA ALA A 124 8.53 -2.24 -12.62
C ALA A 124 8.98 -3.32 -11.63
N PHE A 125 8.10 -3.72 -10.71
CA PHE A 125 8.40 -4.76 -9.73
C PHE A 125 8.61 -6.10 -10.44
N HIS A 126 7.71 -6.47 -11.37
CA HIS A 126 7.81 -7.70 -12.15
C HIS A 126 9.16 -7.84 -12.86
N ARG A 127 9.64 -6.75 -13.46
CA ARG A 127 10.91 -6.73 -14.20
C ARG A 127 12.14 -6.90 -13.30
N GLN A 128 12.08 -6.43 -12.06
CA GLN A 128 13.21 -6.49 -11.13
C GLN A 128 13.22 -7.77 -10.31
N HIS A 129 12.04 -8.29 -9.98
CA HIS A 129 11.90 -9.40 -9.04
C HIS A 129 11.45 -10.66 -9.77
N ASN A 130 12.30 -11.19 -10.64
CA ASN A 130 12.14 -12.52 -11.25
C ASN A 130 10.80 -12.79 -11.94
N HIS A 131 10.19 -11.78 -12.55
CA HIS A 131 8.94 -11.92 -13.30
C HIS A 131 7.77 -12.43 -12.43
N VAL A 132 7.72 -12.02 -11.15
CA VAL A 132 6.58 -12.26 -10.25
C VAL A 132 5.85 -10.97 -9.89
N LEU A 133 4.60 -11.08 -9.43
CA LEU A 133 3.87 -9.96 -8.86
C LEU A 133 3.92 -9.98 -7.33
N PRO A 134 4.10 -8.82 -6.66
CA PRO A 134 4.12 -8.76 -5.20
C PRO A 134 2.70 -8.78 -4.64
N PRO A 135 2.45 -9.27 -3.41
CA PRO A 135 1.28 -8.87 -2.66
C PRO A 135 1.30 -7.34 -2.47
N THR A 136 0.35 -6.65 -3.10
CA THR A 136 0.33 -5.19 -3.15
C THR A 136 -0.81 -4.63 -2.32
N TYR A 137 -0.47 -3.71 -1.42
CA TYR A 137 -1.41 -2.88 -0.69
C TYR A 137 -1.54 -1.52 -1.38
N GLU A 138 -2.76 -1.10 -1.67
CA GLU A 138 -3.09 0.29 -1.97
C GLU A 138 -4.20 0.76 -1.04
N ALA A 139 -3.99 1.92 -0.41
CA ALA A 139 -4.95 2.50 0.51
C ALA A 139 -6.21 3.02 -0.20
N CYS A 140 -7.38 2.57 0.23
CA CYS A 140 -8.67 3.05 -0.28
C CYS A 140 -9.54 3.60 0.84
N ALA A 141 -9.93 4.88 0.76
CA ALA A 141 -10.76 5.50 1.78
C ALA A 141 -12.20 4.94 1.77
N THR A 142 -12.69 4.53 2.94
CA THR A 142 -14.07 4.05 3.14
C THR A 142 -14.96 5.11 3.81
N ARG A 143 -14.65 6.40 3.63
CA ARG A 143 -15.32 7.55 4.25
C ARG A 143 -16.84 7.65 4.04
N ALA A 144 -17.39 6.86 3.12
CA ALA A 144 -18.84 6.76 2.91
C ALA A 144 -19.55 6.00 4.04
N PHE A 145 -18.80 5.24 4.85
CA PHE A 145 -19.30 4.49 5.99
C PHE A 145 -19.04 5.23 7.30
N LEU A 146 -19.90 5.00 8.30
CA LEU A 146 -19.71 5.54 9.65
C LEU A 146 -18.37 5.04 10.22
N HIS A 147 -17.52 5.96 10.66
CA HIS A 147 -16.15 5.68 11.14
C HIS A 147 -15.25 5.00 10.10
N GLY A 148 -15.57 5.12 8.80
CA GLY A 148 -14.76 4.57 7.72
C GLY A 148 -13.34 5.12 7.75
N ARG A 149 -12.36 4.21 7.74
CA ARG A 149 -10.92 4.47 7.62
C ARG A 149 -10.47 4.09 6.21
N THR A 150 -9.80 2.95 6.11
CA THR A 150 -9.31 2.40 4.85
C THR A 150 -9.72 0.95 4.65
N GLU A 151 -9.93 0.58 3.39
CA GLU A 151 -9.90 -0.78 2.87
C GLU A 151 -8.67 -0.93 1.96
N THR A 152 -8.31 -2.17 1.65
CA THR A 152 -7.21 -2.51 0.74
C THR A 152 -7.71 -2.65 -0.70
N ILE A 153 -7.03 -2.00 -1.65
CA ILE A 153 -7.07 -2.37 -3.05
C ILE A 153 -5.87 -3.30 -3.30
N ARG A 154 -6.16 -4.55 -3.67
CA ARG A 154 -5.14 -5.48 -4.13
C ARG A 154 -4.91 -5.26 -5.62
N THR A 155 -3.84 -4.53 -5.94
CA THR A 155 -3.49 -4.19 -7.34
C THR A 155 -3.15 -5.43 -8.14
N SER A 156 -2.40 -6.36 -7.54
CA SER A 156 -1.94 -7.60 -8.18
C SER A 156 -3.13 -8.46 -8.59
N SER A 157 -3.21 -8.77 -9.88
CA SER A 157 -4.29 -9.57 -10.43
C SER A 157 -3.88 -10.38 -11.64
N THR A 158 -4.74 -11.30 -12.05
CA THR A 158 -4.56 -12.09 -13.28
C THR A 158 -4.43 -11.22 -14.52
N GLU A 159 -5.16 -10.10 -14.60
CA GLU A 159 -5.03 -9.15 -15.70
C GLU A 159 -3.66 -8.47 -15.72
N VAL A 160 -3.17 -8.04 -14.54
CA VAL A 160 -1.83 -7.44 -14.41
C VAL A 160 -0.74 -8.45 -14.77
N LEU A 161 -0.87 -9.70 -14.32
CA LEU A 161 0.08 -10.76 -14.65
C LEU A 161 0.09 -11.02 -16.15
N THR A 162 -1.08 -11.09 -16.76
CA THR A 162 -1.22 -11.28 -18.21
C THR A 162 -0.56 -10.16 -19.00
N LEU A 163 -0.75 -8.90 -18.56
CA LEU A 163 -0.07 -7.74 -19.13
C LEU A 163 1.46 -7.89 -19.03
N CYS A 164 1.99 -8.16 -17.83
CA CYS A 164 3.43 -8.24 -17.59
C CYS A 164 4.08 -9.39 -18.37
N SER A 165 3.53 -10.60 -18.29
CA SER A 165 4.05 -11.76 -19.00
C SER A 165 3.95 -11.60 -20.53
N SER A 166 2.89 -10.97 -21.04
CA SER A 166 2.78 -10.67 -22.47
C SER A 166 3.80 -9.63 -22.92
N TRP A 167 4.10 -8.65 -22.06
CA TRP A 167 5.12 -7.64 -22.32
C TRP A 167 6.51 -8.26 -22.42
N ASP A 168 6.85 -9.14 -21.49
CA ASP A 168 8.14 -9.83 -21.49
C ASP A 168 8.31 -10.72 -22.71
N ARG A 169 7.25 -11.43 -23.10
CA ARG A 169 7.25 -12.21 -24.35
C ARG A 169 7.52 -11.33 -25.57
N MET A 170 6.83 -10.19 -25.69
CA MET A 170 7.06 -9.25 -26.80
C MET A 170 8.52 -8.78 -26.82
N LYS A 171 9.08 -8.40 -25.66
CA LYS A 171 10.47 -7.94 -25.55
C LYS A 171 11.48 -9.05 -25.83
N GLN A 172 11.16 -10.30 -25.50
CA GLN A 172 11.99 -11.45 -25.84
C GLN A 172 11.97 -11.70 -27.36
N GLU A 173 10.80 -11.69 -27.98
CA GLU A 173 10.65 -11.83 -29.44
C GLU A 173 11.39 -10.73 -30.20
N GLU A 174 11.34 -9.47 -29.73
CA GLU A 174 12.12 -8.35 -30.31
C GLU A 174 13.64 -8.59 -30.21
N ARG A 175 14.13 -9.11 -29.08
CA ARG A 175 15.56 -9.42 -28.88
C ARG A 175 16.00 -10.58 -29.76
N ASP A 176 15.22 -11.64 -29.82
CA ASP A 176 15.52 -12.82 -30.63
C ASP A 176 15.56 -12.42 -32.12
N ALA A 177 14.63 -11.57 -32.57
CA ALA A 177 14.62 -11.04 -33.93
C ALA A 177 15.83 -10.14 -34.22
N ALA A 178 16.19 -9.25 -33.29
CA ALA A 178 17.36 -8.38 -33.43
C ALA A 178 18.68 -9.20 -33.45
N GLN A 179 18.78 -10.24 -32.63
CA GLN A 179 19.92 -11.15 -32.63
C GLN A 179 20.01 -11.93 -33.95
N ALA A 180 18.90 -12.50 -34.43
CA ALA A 180 18.87 -13.19 -35.71
C ALA A 180 19.27 -12.26 -36.87
N ALA A 181 18.79 -11.00 -36.87
CA ALA A 181 19.18 -10.01 -37.86
C ALA A 181 20.69 -9.65 -37.79
N ALA A 182 21.25 -9.54 -36.58
CA ALA A 182 22.69 -9.30 -36.39
C ALA A 182 23.55 -10.48 -36.86
N GLU A 183 23.09 -11.72 -36.63
CA GLU A 183 23.75 -12.93 -37.11
C GLU A 183 23.75 -13.02 -38.64
N VAL A 184 22.63 -12.68 -39.29
CA VAL A 184 22.55 -12.58 -40.76
C VAL A 184 23.49 -11.50 -41.30
N ALA A 185 23.49 -10.31 -40.70
CA ALA A 185 24.36 -9.22 -41.13
C ALA A 185 25.85 -9.55 -40.95
N ALA A 186 26.21 -10.28 -39.88
CA ALA A 186 27.58 -10.75 -39.67
C ALA A 186 27.98 -11.79 -40.73
N ALA A 187 27.09 -12.73 -41.07
CA ALA A 187 27.34 -13.73 -42.11
C ALA A 187 27.48 -13.09 -43.51
N GLU A 188 26.66 -12.09 -43.82
CA GLU A 188 26.77 -11.33 -45.07
C GLU A 188 28.09 -10.53 -45.14
N ALA A 189 28.51 -9.92 -44.03
CA ALA A 189 29.79 -9.22 -43.96
C ALA A 189 31.00 -10.16 -44.12
N GLU A 190 30.94 -11.36 -43.52
CA GLU A 190 31.98 -12.39 -43.68
C GLU A 190 32.03 -12.94 -45.12
N ALA A 191 30.87 -13.18 -45.73
CA ALA A 191 30.77 -13.58 -47.13
C ALA A 191 31.34 -12.49 -48.07
N ALA A 192 31.03 -11.22 -47.82
CA ALA A 192 31.57 -10.10 -48.59
C ALA A 192 33.09 -9.95 -48.42
N ALA A 193 33.61 -10.14 -47.21
CA ALA A 193 35.05 -10.13 -46.95
C ALA A 193 35.77 -11.28 -47.66
N THR A 194 35.19 -12.48 -47.64
CA THR A 194 35.72 -13.67 -48.34
C THR A 194 35.74 -13.45 -49.84
N ALA A 195 34.65 -12.94 -50.42
CA ALA A 195 34.58 -12.61 -51.84
C ALA A 195 35.59 -11.52 -52.24
N ALA A 196 35.85 -10.54 -51.37
CA ALA A 196 36.87 -9.52 -51.62
C ALA A 196 38.30 -10.08 -51.59
N THR A 197 38.60 -11.06 -50.72
CA THR A 197 39.88 -11.78 -50.75
C THR A 197 40.03 -12.68 -51.97
N GLU A 198 38.98 -13.39 -52.39
CA GLU A 198 39.02 -14.21 -53.60
C GLU A 198 39.19 -13.35 -54.87
N ALA A 199 38.57 -12.17 -54.92
CA ALA A 199 38.73 -11.22 -56.02
C ALA A 199 40.13 -10.60 -56.11
N LEU A 200 40.94 -10.65 -55.05
CA LEU A 200 42.35 -10.23 -55.07
C LEU A 200 43.30 -11.36 -55.51
N GLU A 201 42.83 -12.60 -55.57
CA GLU A 201 43.63 -13.76 -55.99
C GLU A 201 43.40 -14.18 -57.46
N ASP A 202 42.36 -13.66 -58.14
CA ASP A 202 42.04 -14.02 -59.53
C ASP A 202 42.57 -13.01 -60.57
N ASP A 203 43.89 -13.08 -60.82
CA ASP A 203 44.51 -12.54 -62.03
C ASP A 203 44.37 -13.54 -63.19
N GLY A 204 43.16 -13.58 -63.78
CA GLY A 204 42.95 -13.94 -65.18
C GLY A 204 42.16 -15.22 -65.48
N VAL A 205 40.96 -15.06 -66.04
CA VAL A 205 40.68 -15.29 -67.48
C VAL A 205 39.21 -14.95 -67.77
N PHE A 206 39.01 -14.09 -68.77
CA PHE A 206 37.69 -13.71 -69.31
C PHE A 206 37.10 -14.86 -70.14
N THR A 207 35.93 -15.38 -69.75
CA THR A 207 35.07 -16.18 -70.64
C THR A 207 33.61 -15.74 -70.59
N ALA A 208 33.00 -15.73 -71.77
CA ALA A 208 31.71 -15.19 -72.17
C ALA A 208 30.46 -15.91 -71.57
N PRO A 209 29.26 -15.30 -71.63
CA PRO A 209 28.08 -15.76 -70.89
C PRO A 209 27.28 -16.82 -71.66
N PRO A 210 26.55 -17.74 -70.97
CA PRO A 210 25.52 -18.53 -71.60
C PRO A 210 24.10 -18.01 -71.28
N ALA A 211 23.19 -18.51 -72.09
CA ALA A 211 21.84 -18.04 -72.34
C ALA A 211 20.82 -18.36 -71.22
N SER A 212 19.81 -17.50 -71.23
CA SER A 212 18.46 -17.62 -70.66
C SER A 212 17.88 -19.05 -70.64
N ALA A 213 17.44 -19.46 -69.45
CA ALA A 213 16.56 -20.60 -69.23
C ALA A 213 15.27 -20.12 -68.54
N GLU A 214 14.14 -20.36 -69.20
CA GLU A 214 12.79 -20.14 -68.71
C GLU A 214 12.51 -21.05 -67.50
N GLY A 215 12.10 -20.44 -66.39
CA GLY A 215 11.64 -21.12 -65.17
C GLY A 215 10.14 -20.92 -65.00
N GLN A 216 9.41 -22.04 -64.94
CA GLN A 216 7.96 -22.16 -64.92
C GLN A 216 7.34 -21.54 -63.67
N GLY A 217 6.26 -20.76 -63.88
CA GLY A 217 5.35 -20.32 -62.82
C GLY A 217 4.56 -21.49 -62.26
N GLY A 218 4.65 -21.69 -60.95
CA GLY A 218 3.76 -22.55 -60.18
C GLY A 218 2.70 -21.69 -59.50
N ASP A 219 1.46 -21.81 -59.95
CA ASP A 219 0.27 -21.28 -59.27
C ASP A 219 0.09 -22.02 -57.93
N ALA A 220 0.33 -21.31 -56.82
CA ALA A 220 -0.11 -21.76 -55.50
C ALA A 220 -1.58 -21.36 -55.32
N VAL A 221 -2.44 -22.37 -55.29
CA VAL A 221 -3.87 -22.25 -54.94
C VAL A 221 -3.99 -21.77 -53.49
N THR A 222 -4.35 -20.50 -53.31
CA THR A 222 -4.85 -19.98 -52.03
C THR A 222 -6.33 -20.33 -51.89
N GLU A 223 -6.65 -21.29 -51.03
CA GLU A 223 -8.03 -21.51 -50.57
C GLU A 223 -8.46 -20.42 -49.57
N PRO A 224 -9.75 -20.03 -49.55
CA PRO A 224 -10.21 -18.90 -48.77
C PRO A 224 -10.57 -19.27 -47.33
N SER A 225 -10.15 -18.38 -46.42
CA SER A 225 -10.88 -17.96 -45.21
C SER A 225 -11.41 -19.06 -44.29
N GLY A 226 -10.57 -19.47 -43.33
CA GLY A 226 -11.08 -19.68 -41.98
C GLY A 226 -11.54 -18.32 -41.43
N GLU A 227 -12.71 -18.29 -40.79
CA GLU A 227 -13.21 -17.12 -40.07
C GLU A 227 -12.09 -16.53 -39.19
N PRO A 228 -11.91 -15.20 -39.14
CA PRO A 228 -10.91 -14.62 -38.27
C PRO A 228 -11.30 -14.94 -36.82
N SER A 229 -10.58 -15.90 -36.23
CA SER A 229 -10.44 -15.99 -34.78
C SER A 229 -10.17 -14.57 -34.29
N PRO A 230 -10.84 -14.10 -33.22
CA PRO A 230 -10.65 -12.72 -32.74
C PRO A 230 -9.15 -12.48 -32.61
N ALA A 231 -8.67 -11.39 -33.24
CA ALA A 231 -7.27 -11.03 -33.17
C ALA A 231 -6.84 -11.03 -31.70
N ALA A 232 -5.70 -11.67 -31.40
CA ALA A 232 -5.19 -11.74 -30.04
C ALA A 232 -5.10 -10.30 -29.47
N PRO A 233 -5.47 -10.09 -28.20
CA PRO A 233 -5.47 -8.76 -27.61
C PRO A 233 -4.07 -8.14 -27.70
N THR A 234 -3.99 -6.89 -28.12
CA THR A 234 -2.73 -6.16 -28.15
C THR A 234 -2.25 -5.86 -26.74
N LEU A 235 -0.97 -5.50 -26.55
CA LEU A 235 -0.49 -5.03 -25.24
C LEU A 235 -1.28 -3.84 -24.71
N LYS A 236 -1.74 -2.94 -25.61
CA LYS A 236 -2.57 -1.80 -25.24
C LYS A 236 -3.92 -2.25 -24.68
N ASP A 237 -4.55 -3.25 -25.30
CA ASP A 237 -5.80 -3.83 -24.83
C ASP A 237 -5.60 -4.50 -23.45
N LEU A 238 -4.49 -5.22 -23.26
CA LEU A 238 -4.15 -5.84 -21.98
C LEU A 238 -3.89 -4.80 -20.89
N PHE A 239 -3.21 -3.69 -21.23
CA PHE A 239 -2.99 -2.57 -20.31
C PHE A 239 -4.32 -1.94 -19.88
N GLN A 240 -5.20 -1.65 -20.85
CA GLN A 240 -6.52 -1.09 -20.57
C GLN A 240 -7.38 -2.06 -19.75
N ALA A 241 -7.31 -3.37 -20.00
CA ALA A 241 -8.01 -4.38 -19.23
C ALA A 241 -7.51 -4.46 -17.78
N ALA A 242 -6.18 -4.45 -17.57
CA ALA A 242 -5.58 -4.46 -16.23
C ALA A 242 -5.94 -3.20 -15.44
N ALA A 243 -5.85 -2.02 -16.07
CA ALA A 243 -6.24 -0.75 -15.45
C ALA A 243 -7.75 -0.68 -15.15
N ALA A 244 -8.59 -1.24 -16.02
CA ALA A 244 -10.03 -1.33 -15.78
C ALA A 244 -10.36 -2.28 -14.62
N ALA A 245 -9.65 -3.41 -14.51
CA ALA A 245 -9.79 -4.36 -13.41
C ALA A 245 -9.38 -3.73 -12.08
N HIS A 246 -8.25 -3.01 -12.05
CA HIS A 246 -7.83 -2.20 -10.90
C HIS A 246 -8.91 -1.18 -10.50
N SER A 247 -9.35 -0.34 -11.45
CA SER A 247 -10.40 0.67 -11.19
C SER A 247 -11.71 0.06 -10.68
N LYS A 248 -12.07 -1.15 -11.14
CA LYS A 248 -13.23 -1.90 -10.64
C LYS A 248 -13.04 -2.32 -9.18
N ARG A 249 -11.85 -2.81 -8.81
CA ARG A 249 -11.49 -3.17 -7.42
C ARG A 249 -11.47 -1.93 -6.54
N SER A 250 -10.93 -0.79 -7.01
CA SER A 250 -10.94 0.48 -6.26
C SER A 250 -12.35 0.94 -5.92
N LYS A 251 -13.29 0.85 -6.88
CA LYS A 251 -14.70 1.16 -6.63
C LYS A 251 -15.35 0.18 -5.65
N ALA A 252 -15.05 -1.11 -5.76
CA ALA A 252 -15.57 -2.12 -4.85
C ALA A 252 -15.06 -1.90 -3.42
N ALA A 253 -13.75 -1.69 -3.23
CA ALA A 253 -13.13 -1.39 -1.94
C ALA A 253 -13.72 -0.11 -1.30
N ALA A 254 -13.82 0.98 -2.06
CA ALA A 254 -14.43 2.22 -1.58
C ALA A 254 -15.91 2.04 -1.17
N GLY A 255 -16.61 1.12 -1.83
CA GLY A 255 -17.97 0.70 -1.52
C GLY A 255 -18.09 -0.40 -0.46
N GLY A 256 -17.02 -0.72 0.27
CA GLY A 256 -17.03 -1.73 1.34
C GLY A 256 -17.04 -3.18 0.87
N GLY A 257 -16.82 -3.42 -0.43
CA GLY A 257 -16.72 -4.74 -1.06
C GLY A 257 -15.28 -5.28 -1.15
N GLY A 258 -14.33 -4.69 -0.42
CA GLY A 258 -12.99 -5.24 -0.28
C GLY A 258 -12.98 -6.47 0.63
N VAL A 259 -11.93 -7.28 0.51
CA VAL A 259 -11.84 -8.57 1.22
C VAL A 259 -11.03 -8.47 2.52
N ASP A 260 -10.06 -7.57 2.58
CA ASP A 260 -9.06 -7.55 3.64
C ASP A 260 -9.63 -7.19 5.02
N ARG A 261 -10.46 -6.14 5.14
CA ARG A 261 -11.09 -5.83 6.44
C ARG A 261 -12.09 -6.90 6.86
N HIS A 262 -12.78 -7.54 5.92
CA HIS A 262 -13.69 -8.65 6.21
C HIS A 262 -12.92 -9.87 6.76
N LEU A 263 -11.85 -10.31 6.07
CA LEU A 263 -11.02 -11.41 6.56
C LEU A 263 -10.36 -11.07 7.89
N LYS A 264 -9.90 -9.83 8.09
CA LYS A 264 -9.34 -9.40 9.37
C LYS A 264 -10.36 -9.47 10.50
N ALA A 265 -11.63 -9.10 10.25
CA ALA A 265 -12.70 -9.22 11.23
C ALA A 265 -13.00 -10.69 11.58
N LEU A 266 -13.08 -11.57 10.57
CA LEU A 266 -13.27 -13.01 10.80
C LEU A 266 -12.11 -13.63 11.57
N HIS A 267 -10.87 -13.23 11.27
CA HIS A 267 -9.70 -13.70 11.99
C HIS A 267 -9.73 -13.25 13.45
N ALA A 268 -10.04 -11.98 13.71
CA ALA A 268 -10.16 -11.46 15.07
C ALA A 268 -11.28 -12.14 15.87
N LEU A 269 -12.41 -12.46 15.23
CA LEU A 269 -13.48 -13.23 15.87
C LEU A 269 -13.01 -14.65 16.21
N ALA A 270 -12.29 -15.31 15.31
CA ALA A 270 -11.72 -16.62 15.58
C ALA A 270 -10.72 -16.58 16.74
N GLU A 271 -9.85 -15.55 16.83
CA GLU A 271 -8.93 -15.35 17.96
C GLU A 271 -9.69 -15.25 19.30
N VAL A 272 -10.78 -14.47 19.34
CA VAL A 272 -11.64 -14.35 20.53
C VAL A 272 -12.28 -15.69 20.89
N MET A 273 -12.80 -16.43 19.91
CA MET A 273 -13.43 -17.74 20.16
C MET A 273 -12.44 -18.77 20.71
N VAL A 274 -11.22 -18.82 20.18
CA VAL A 274 -10.14 -19.68 20.70
C VAL A 274 -9.83 -19.31 22.17
N GLN A 275 -9.71 -18.01 22.47
CA GLN A 275 -9.41 -17.54 23.81
C GLN A 275 -10.55 -17.85 24.80
N GLU A 276 -11.80 -17.55 24.43
CA GLU A 276 -12.96 -17.78 25.29
C GLU A 276 -13.19 -19.26 25.58
N ASP A 277 -12.99 -20.13 24.60
CA ASP A 277 -13.10 -21.58 24.77
C ASP A 277 -12.03 -22.11 25.73
N ALA A 278 -10.78 -21.68 25.58
CA ALA A 278 -9.69 -22.03 26.49
C ALA A 278 -9.96 -21.54 27.93
N GLU A 279 -10.45 -20.31 28.10
CA GLU A 279 -10.82 -19.75 29.41
C GLU A 279 -12.03 -20.45 30.03
N ALA A 280 -13.04 -20.82 29.24
CA ALA A 280 -14.20 -21.58 29.70
C ALA A 280 -13.79 -22.98 30.17
N HIS A 281 -12.93 -23.67 29.41
CA HIS A 281 -12.40 -24.97 29.79
C HIS A 281 -11.54 -24.89 31.06
N ALA A 282 -10.68 -23.88 31.19
CA ALA A 282 -9.89 -23.65 32.40
C ALA A 282 -10.76 -23.40 33.63
N ARG A 283 -11.84 -22.62 33.49
CA ARG A 283 -12.83 -22.39 34.55
C ARG A 283 -13.57 -23.67 34.95
N ALA A 284 -14.02 -24.47 33.98
CA ALA A 284 -14.71 -25.74 34.23
C ALA A 284 -13.81 -26.76 34.94
N THR A 285 -12.55 -26.88 34.51
CA THR A 285 -11.55 -27.76 35.13
C THR A 285 -11.25 -27.33 36.58
N ARG A 286 -11.16 -26.01 36.82
CA ARG A 286 -10.99 -25.48 38.18
C ARG A 286 -12.21 -25.77 39.06
N ALA A 287 -13.42 -25.65 38.54
CA ALA A 287 -14.65 -25.95 39.29
C ALA A 287 -14.74 -27.44 39.68
N LYS A 288 -14.47 -28.36 38.74
CA LYS A 288 -14.41 -29.81 39.00
C LYS A 288 -13.33 -30.21 40.02
N SER A 289 -12.24 -29.44 40.10
CA SER A 289 -11.17 -29.65 41.08
C SER A 289 -11.55 -29.21 42.50
N VAL A 290 -12.56 -28.35 42.65
CA VAL A 290 -13.04 -27.83 43.96
C VAL A 290 -14.12 -28.73 44.58
N GLU A 291 -14.81 -29.56 43.79
CA GLU A 291 -15.88 -30.47 44.25
C GLU A 291 -15.40 -31.77 44.93
N VAL A 292 -14.10 -31.92 45.22
CA VAL A 292 -13.63 -33.03 46.07
C VAL A 292 -13.99 -32.71 47.53
N PRO A 293 -14.91 -33.45 48.19
CA PRO A 293 -15.33 -33.12 49.54
C PRO A 293 -14.18 -33.42 50.50
N THR A 294 -13.55 -32.37 51.01
CA THR A 294 -12.86 -32.47 52.31
C THR A 294 -13.98 -32.53 53.35
N GLN A 295 -14.18 -33.70 53.93
CA GLN A 295 -14.90 -33.85 55.20
C GLN A 295 -14.14 -33.05 56.26
N GLU A 296 -14.45 -31.78 56.43
CA GLU A 296 -14.27 -31.10 57.71
C GLU A 296 -15.57 -30.35 58.03
N SER A 297 -16.21 -30.81 59.09
CA SER A 297 -17.39 -30.19 59.69
C SER A 297 -17.10 -28.73 60.03
N PRO A 298 -17.97 -27.76 59.71
CA PRO A 298 -17.76 -26.39 60.13
C PRO A 298 -17.96 -26.30 61.65
N GLN A 299 -16.92 -25.93 62.39
CA GLN A 299 -17.09 -25.41 63.74
C GLN A 299 -17.74 -24.03 63.63
N GLU A 300 -18.94 -23.90 64.19
CA GLU A 300 -19.56 -22.61 64.45
C GLU A 300 -18.62 -21.77 65.34
N THR A 301 -18.15 -20.65 64.82
CA THR A 301 -17.60 -19.57 65.64
C THR A 301 -18.52 -18.38 65.48
N SER A 302 -19.24 -18.13 66.57
CA SER A 302 -20.25 -17.09 66.73
C SER A 302 -19.61 -15.84 67.31
N GLU A 303 -19.32 -14.84 66.48
CA GLU A 303 -19.25 -13.44 66.93
C GLU A 303 -19.67 -12.48 65.80
N PRO A 304 -20.70 -11.63 66.01
CA PRO A 304 -21.02 -10.54 65.09
C PRO A 304 -20.26 -9.25 65.45
N PRO A 305 -19.86 -8.41 64.48
CA PRO A 305 -19.22 -7.13 64.78
C PRO A 305 -20.24 -6.11 65.31
N GLN A 306 -19.83 -5.36 66.33
CA GLN A 306 -20.55 -4.22 66.87
C GLN A 306 -20.47 -3.04 65.90
N GLU A 307 -21.62 -2.46 65.55
CA GLU A 307 -21.70 -1.05 65.15
C GLU A 307 -22.80 -0.31 65.92
N THR A 308 -22.45 0.93 66.24
CA THR A 308 -23.13 1.88 67.12
C THR A 308 -24.17 2.73 66.39
N SER A 309 -25.35 2.96 66.98
CA SER A 309 -26.03 4.27 67.09
C SER A 309 -27.47 4.12 67.66
N GLY A 310 -27.90 5.09 68.48
CA GLY A 310 -29.11 5.06 69.32
C GLY A 310 -30.42 5.60 68.68
N PRO A 311 -31.42 6.06 69.47
CA PRO A 311 -32.75 5.42 69.60
C PRO A 311 -33.94 6.41 69.36
N PRO A 312 -35.18 6.19 69.86
CA PRO A 312 -36.19 5.18 69.53
C PRO A 312 -37.56 5.83 69.17
N GLN A 313 -38.56 5.08 68.67
CA GLN A 313 -39.97 5.44 68.90
C GLN A 313 -40.86 4.21 69.12
N GLU A 314 -41.64 4.32 70.20
CA GLU A 314 -42.66 3.41 70.70
C GLU A 314 -43.96 3.49 69.89
N THR A 315 -44.72 2.38 69.86
CA THR A 315 -46.17 2.27 70.18
C THR A 315 -46.55 0.79 70.03
N SER A 316 -46.78 0.01 71.09
CA SER A 316 -47.99 -0.13 71.93
C SER A 316 -49.20 -0.77 71.22
N GLU A 317 -49.44 -2.07 71.42
CA GLU A 317 -50.57 -2.65 72.19
C GLU A 317 -50.62 -4.22 72.13
N PRO A 318 -51.15 -4.93 73.16
CA PRO A 318 -51.12 -6.40 73.30
C PRO A 318 -52.55 -7.04 73.37
N PRO A 319 -52.78 -8.23 73.97
CA PRO A 319 -52.65 -9.58 73.40
C PRO A 319 -53.98 -10.40 73.46
N GLN A 320 -54.03 -11.61 72.92
CA GLN A 320 -54.90 -12.68 73.46
C GLN A 320 -54.21 -14.05 73.40
N GLU A 321 -54.04 -14.65 74.58
CA GLU A 321 -53.68 -16.04 74.83
C GLU A 321 -54.87 -16.97 74.53
N THR A 322 -54.58 -18.24 74.21
CA THR A 322 -55.08 -19.37 75.01
C THR A 322 -54.23 -20.64 74.83
N SER A 323 -53.88 -21.22 75.98
CA SER A 323 -53.78 -22.66 76.32
C SER A 323 -52.61 -23.53 75.82
N GLU A 324 -51.54 -23.53 76.62
CA GLU A 324 -50.83 -24.63 77.34
C GLU A 324 -51.09 -26.15 77.07
N PRO A 325 -50.13 -27.03 77.48
CA PRO A 325 -49.46 -28.09 76.67
C PRO A 325 -49.91 -29.53 77.05
N PRO A 326 -49.37 -30.62 76.45
CA PRO A 326 -48.27 -31.33 77.14
C PRO A 326 -47.33 -32.26 76.31
N GLN A 327 -46.16 -32.50 76.92
CA GLN A 327 -45.42 -33.78 77.10
C GLN A 327 -44.70 -34.52 75.95
N GLU A 328 -43.38 -34.65 76.16
CA GLU A 328 -42.50 -35.68 75.62
C GLU A 328 -42.89 -37.09 76.11
N THR A 329 -42.93 -38.05 75.19
CA THR A 329 -42.36 -39.43 75.27
C THR A 329 -42.53 -40.00 73.86
N SER A 330 -41.55 -40.53 73.15
CA SER A 330 -41.04 -41.92 73.26
C SER A 330 -40.26 -42.24 71.97
N GLU A 331 -39.38 -43.25 72.07
CA GLU A 331 -38.31 -43.71 71.18
C GLU A 331 -38.61 -43.84 69.67
N PRO A 332 -37.59 -43.73 68.78
CA PRO A 332 -37.73 -43.95 67.35
C PRO A 332 -37.79 -45.46 66.98
N PRO A 333 -38.52 -45.85 65.92
CA PRO A 333 -38.58 -47.24 65.44
C PRO A 333 -37.31 -47.61 64.65
N PRO A 334 -37.00 -48.92 64.48
CA PRO A 334 -35.73 -49.37 63.90
C PRO A 334 -35.66 -49.09 62.39
N GLU A 335 -34.49 -48.62 61.94
CA GLU A 335 -34.14 -48.47 60.54
C GLU A 335 -34.15 -49.82 59.81
N VAL A 336 -34.91 -49.89 58.72
CA VAL A 336 -34.80 -50.93 57.72
C VAL A 336 -33.86 -50.38 56.65
N GLU A 337 -32.63 -50.89 56.58
CA GLU A 337 -31.71 -50.59 55.48
C GLU A 337 -32.27 -51.17 54.17
N LEU A 338 -32.77 -50.28 53.31
CA LEU A 338 -32.98 -50.58 51.90
C LEU A 338 -31.65 -50.39 51.15
N PRO A 339 -31.27 -51.30 50.23
CA PRO A 339 -30.05 -51.12 49.46
C PRO A 339 -30.19 -49.85 48.60
N VAL A 340 -29.27 -48.91 48.82
CA VAL A 340 -29.10 -47.72 47.99
C VAL A 340 -28.72 -48.21 46.58
N ALA A 341 -29.64 -48.10 45.64
CA ALA A 341 -29.30 -48.25 44.23
C ALA A 341 -28.39 -47.07 43.86
N GLU A 342 -27.17 -47.37 43.39
CA GLU A 342 -26.28 -46.36 42.84
C GLU A 342 -27.03 -45.55 41.76
N PRO A 343 -26.95 -44.21 41.78
CA PRO A 343 -27.54 -43.41 40.72
C PRO A 343 -26.94 -43.84 39.38
N PRO A 344 -27.74 -43.85 38.29
CA PRO A 344 -27.22 -44.21 36.97
C PRO A 344 -26.01 -43.34 36.66
N GLN A 345 -24.86 -43.97 36.42
CA GLN A 345 -23.66 -43.26 35.98
C GLN A 345 -24.02 -42.48 34.72
N GLU A 346 -23.92 -41.15 34.78
CA GLU A 346 -24.04 -40.32 33.60
C GLU A 346 -23.01 -40.80 32.57
N PRO A 347 -23.38 -40.89 31.28
CA PRO A 347 -22.43 -41.27 30.25
C PRO A 347 -21.22 -40.33 30.34
N PRO A 348 -19.99 -40.84 30.16
CA PRO A 348 -18.79 -40.00 30.23
C PRO A 348 -18.97 -38.83 29.27
N GLU A 349 -18.78 -37.61 29.79
CA GLU A 349 -18.78 -36.40 28.96
C GLU A 349 -17.82 -36.63 27.78
N PRO A 350 -18.20 -36.23 26.56
CA PRO A 350 -17.31 -36.35 25.42
C PRO A 350 -15.99 -35.63 25.73
N PRO A 351 -14.85 -36.13 25.22
CA PRO A 351 -13.58 -35.46 25.41
C PRO A 351 -13.70 -34.02 24.91
N TYR A 352 -13.15 -33.08 25.69
CA TYR A 352 -13.10 -31.68 25.29
C TYR A 352 -12.32 -31.56 23.98
N GLU A 353 -12.97 -31.05 22.95
CA GLU A 353 -12.37 -30.66 21.68
C GLU A 353 -12.26 -29.14 21.67
N PRO A 354 -11.03 -28.58 21.72
CA PRO A 354 -10.86 -27.14 21.75
C PRO A 354 -11.32 -26.52 20.44
N PHE A 355 -11.84 -25.29 20.51
CA PHE A 355 -12.07 -24.51 19.31
C PHE A 355 -10.74 -24.19 18.65
N GLU A 356 -10.48 -24.78 17.48
CA GLU A 356 -9.25 -24.56 16.72
C GLU A 356 -9.39 -23.37 15.77
N MET A 357 -8.27 -22.67 15.55
CA MET A 357 -8.19 -21.61 14.54
C MET A 357 -8.58 -22.17 13.16
N PRO A 358 -9.53 -21.55 12.43
CA PRO A 358 -9.90 -22.00 11.10
C PRO A 358 -8.69 -22.14 10.17
N ALA A 359 -8.65 -23.25 9.42
CA ALA A 359 -7.52 -23.60 8.56
C ALA A 359 -7.10 -22.48 7.58
N LEU A 360 -8.04 -21.66 7.13
CA LEU A 360 -7.76 -20.50 6.28
C LEU A 360 -6.75 -19.52 6.92
N PHE A 361 -6.83 -19.29 8.23
CA PHE A 361 -5.98 -18.32 8.92
C PHE A 361 -4.63 -18.90 9.35
N THR A 362 -4.50 -20.23 9.35
CA THR A 362 -3.23 -20.93 9.56
C THR A 362 -2.53 -21.30 8.25
N ASP A 363 -3.19 -21.15 7.10
CA ASP A 363 -2.61 -21.37 5.78
C ASP A 363 -1.48 -20.37 5.48
N HIS A 364 -0.34 -20.88 5.02
CA HIS A 364 0.79 -20.07 4.57
C HIS A 364 0.39 -19.04 3.49
N LEU A 365 -0.54 -19.37 2.59
CA LEU A 365 -0.97 -18.45 1.54
C LEU A 365 -1.70 -17.23 2.11
N TYR A 366 -2.44 -17.39 3.22
CA TYR A 366 -3.07 -16.25 3.88
C TYR A 366 -2.01 -15.32 4.49
N GLN A 367 -0.99 -15.89 5.12
CA GLN A 367 0.13 -15.15 5.69
C GLN A 367 0.92 -14.40 4.62
N GLU A 368 1.32 -15.09 3.54
CA GLU A 368 2.00 -14.49 2.39
C GLU A 368 1.15 -13.39 1.73
N SER A 369 -0.16 -13.61 1.59
CA SER A 369 -1.07 -12.60 1.03
C SER A 369 -1.20 -11.35 1.89
N SER A 370 -0.79 -11.42 3.16
CA SER A 370 -0.84 -10.33 4.13
C SER A 370 0.54 -9.68 4.37
N GLU A 371 1.59 -10.20 3.74
CA GLU A 371 2.92 -9.57 3.71
C GLU A 371 3.02 -8.63 2.50
N TRP A 372 2.87 -7.33 2.74
CA TRP A 372 2.85 -6.32 1.68
C TRP A 372 4.27 -5.99 1.21
N LEU A 373 4.75 -6.70 0.19
CA LEU A 373 6.03 -6.40 -0.46
C LEU A 373 5.98 -5.07 -1.24
N LEU A 374 4.80 -4.61 -1.63
CA LEU A 374 4.61 -3.31 -2.22
C LEU A 374 3.44 -2.59 -1.53
N SER A 375 3.74 -1.61 -0.70
CA SER A 375 2.74 -0.79 0.00
C SER A 375 2.68 0.60 -0.61
N THR A 376 1.51 0.98 -1.10
CA THR A 376 1.35 2.16 -1.96
C THR A 376 0.20 3.05 -1.49
N SER A 377 0.32 4.35 -1.74
CA SER A 377 -0.77 5.27 -1.50
C SER A 377 -0.69 6.50 -2.39
N ASN A 378 -1.82 6.81 -3.01
CA ASN A 378 -2.03 8.07 -3.71
C ASN A 378 -2.39 9.17 -2.70
N GLY A 379 -1.53 10.17 -2.58
CA GLY A 379 -1.73 11.32 -1.70
C GLY A 379 -2.12 12.61 -2.44
N SER A 380 -2.48 12.54 -3.72
CA SER A 380 -2.63 13.72 -4.59
C SER A 380 -3.57 14.76 -3.98
N ALA A 381 -3.00 15.87 -3.53
CA ALA A 381 -3.73 17.01 -2.98
C ALA A 381 -3.00 18.32 -3.30
N PRO A 382 -3.73 19.45 -3.38
CA PRO A 382 -3.10 20.77 -3.48
C PRO A 382 -2.13 21.01 -2.31
N TYR A 383 -1.13 21.86 -2.54
CA TYR A 383 -0.14 22.30 -1.54
C TYR A 383 0.78 21.21 -0.96
N LEU A 384 0.71 19.99 -1.48
CA LEU A 384 1.66 18.93 -1.13
C LEU A 384 2.75 18.84 -2.20
N ASP A 385 4.00 19.09 -1.81
CA ASP A 385 5.20 18.94 -2.65
C ASP A 385 5.85 17.55 -2.52
N CYS A 386 5.62 16.86 -1.41
CA CYS A 386 6.10 15.50 -1.19
C CYS A 386 5.16 14.76 -0.22
N PHE A 387 5.00 13.45 -0.44
CA PHE A 387 4.27 12.55 0.45
C PHE A 387 4.93 11.17 0.40
N GLY A 388 5.21 10.59 1.57
CA GLY A 388 5.83 9.28 1.66
C GLY A 388 5.72 8.66 3.05
N PHE A 389 6.04 7.38 3.12
CA PHE A 389 6.05 6.56 4.32
C PHE A 389 7.06 5.42 4.15
N GLY A 390 7.49 4.81 5.25
CA GLY A 390 8.42 3.67 5.25
C GLY A 390 7.79 2.38 4.71
N ALA A 391 8.61 1.47 4.19
CA ALA A 391 8.18 0.13 3.84
C ALA A 391 7.60 -0.62 5.05
N VAL A 392 6.57 -1.45 4.81
CA VAL A 392 5.87 -2.22 5.86
C VAL A 392 6.32 -3.67 5.96
N SER A 393 7.10 -4.15 4.98
CA SER A 393 7.85 -5.40 5.04
C SER A 393 9.34 -5.09 4.94
N GLN A 394 10.16 -5.90 5.62
CA GLN A 394 11.62 -5.84 5.52
C GLN A 394 12.14 -6.15 4.11
N LYS A 395 11.33 -6.80 3.28
CA LYS A 395 11.67 -7.23 1.91
C LYS A 395 10.90 -6.47 0.85
N GLY A 396 10.32 -5.33 1.21
CA GLY A 396 9.38 -4.61 0.37
C GLY A 396 9.67 -3.13 0.25
N TYR A 397 8.75 -2.46 -0.44
CA TYR A 397 8.80 -1.02 -0.70
C TYR A 397 7.59 -0.31 -0.10
N GLY A 398 7.82 0.91 0.40
CA GLY A 398 6.80 1.92 0.62
C GLY A 398 6.82 2.93 -0.53
N VAL A 399 5.68 3.20 -1.16
CA VAL A 399 5.57 4.15 -2.27
C VAL A 399 4.42 5.12 -2.06
N GLY A 400 4.75 6.34 -1.65
CA GLY A 400 3.83 7.48 -1.69
C GLY A 400 3.92 8.20 -3.02
N TYR A 401 2.79 8.57 -3.62
CA TYR A 401 2.82 9.28 -4.90
C TYR A 401 1.74 10.37 -5.03
N LEU A 402 2.09 11.40 -5.79
CA LEU A 402 1.28 12.57 -6.09
C LEU A 402 1.22 12.74 -7.61
N ILE A 403 0.02 12.85 -8.16
CA ILE A 403 -0.24 12.94 -9.60
C ILE A 403 -0.79 14.34 -9.93
N ASP A 404 0.09 15.19 -10.46
CA ASP A 404 -0.26 16.52 -10.91
C ASP A 404 -0.68 16.53 -12.38
N ASN A 405 -1.01 17.73 -12.88
CA ASN A 405 -1.38 17.94 -14.28
C ASN A 405 -0.27 17.47 -15.23
N THR A 406 0.98 17.84 -14.94
CA THR A 406 2.12 17.72 -15.85
C THR A 406 3.26 16.83 -15.34
N CYS A 407 3.25 16.43 -14.07
CA CYS A 407 4.27 15.56 -13.49
C CYS A 407 3.67 14.55 -12.51
N ILE A 408 4.51 13.59 -12.11
CA ILE A 408 4.22 12.62 -11.06
C ILE A 408 5.37 12.67 -10.06
N ARG A 409 5.07 12.91 -8.78
CA ARG A 409 6.06 12.92 -7.71
C ARG A 409 5.94 11.64 -6.91
N LEU A 410 7.04 10.90 -6.77
CA LEU A 410 7.09 9.58 -6.16
C LEU A 410 8.11 9.59 -5.02
N CYS A 411 7.74 9.02 -3.88
CA CYS A 411 8.59 8.82 -2.73
C CYS A 411 8.67 7.33 -2.44
N PHE A 412 9.87 6.77 -2.63
CA PHE A 412 10.19 5.36 -2.43
C PHE A 412 10.91 5.18 -1.11
N SER A 413 10.59 4.12 -0.40
CA SER A 413 11.36 3.67 0.76
C SER A 413 11.54 2.16 0.76
N CYS A 414 12.68 1.70 1.26
CA CYS A 414 12.96 0.29 1.55
C CYS A 414 13.99 0.19 2.69
N PHE A 415 14.39 -1.04 3.05
CA PHE A 415 15.42 -1.29 4.06
C PHE A 415 16.73 -1.72 3.39
N ARG A 416 17.82 -1.02 3.69
CA ARG A 416 19.17 -1.26 3.14
C ARG A 416 19.71 -2.65 3.42
N GLU A 417 19.23 -3.32 4.46
CA GLU A 417 19.64 -4.69 4.81
C GLU A 417 19.09 -5.73 3.83
N CYS A 418 18.04 -5.42 3.08
CA CYS A 418 17.49 -6.32 2.08
C CYS A 418 18.22 -6.13 0.75
N GLU A 419 19.07 -7.09 0.42
CA GLU A 419 19.85 -7.13 -0.83
C GLU A 419 18.96 -7.18 -2.09
N ASP A 420 17.71 -7.63 -1.96
CA ASP A 420 16.75 -7.70 -3.06
C ASP A 420 16.07 -6.36 -3.34
N THR A 421 16.22 -5.33 -2.48
CA THR A 421 15.52 -4.05 -2.63
C THR A 421 16.45 -2.85 -2.76
N SER A 422 16.12 -1.93 -3.66
CA SER A 422 16.84 -0.66 -3.86
C SER A 422 15.86 0.41 -4.31
N CYS A 423 15.77 1.54 -3.58
CA CYS A 423 14.90 2.64 -3.98
C CYS A 423 15.37 3.23 -5.31
N SER A 424 16.68 3.31 -5.52
CA SER A 424 17.24 3.90 -6.74
C SER A 424 17.01 3.05 -7.97
N GLU A 425 17.19 1.74 -7.85
CA GLU A 425 16.91 0.86 -8.97
C GLU A 425 15.40 0.82 -9.24
N PHE A 426 14.58 0.70 -8.19
CA PHE A 426 13.14 0.62 -8.35
C PHE A 426 12.54 1.92 -8.92
N SER A 427 13.02 3.09 -8.48
CA SER A 427 12.59 4.40 -9.02
C SER A 427 12.89 4.50 -10.52
N GLN A 428 14.06 4.05 -10.97
CA GLN A 428 14.45 4.03 -12.39
C GLN A 428 13.56 3.07 -13.18
N SER A 429 13.29 1.89 -12.63
CA SER A 429 12.40 0.90 -13.26
C SER A 429 10.97 1.41 -13.39
N VAL A 430 10.45 2.12 -12.38
CA VAL A 430 9.12 2.75 -12.41
C VAL A 430 9.05 3.87 -13.44
N GLN A 431 10.04 4.76 -13.48
CA GLN A 431 10.10 5.81 -14.51
C GLN A 431 10.16 5.23 -15.92
N LYS A 432 10.95 4.15 -16.12
CA LYS A 432 10.98 3.43 -17.39
C LYS A 432 9.62 2.80 -17.72
N ALA A 433 8.97 2.16 -16.74
CA ALA A 433 7.64 1.57 -16.93
C ALA A 433 6.59 2.63 -17.31
N LEU A 434 6.65 3.83 -16.72
CA LEU A 434 5.80 4.96 -17.09
C LEU A 434 6.02 5.40 -18.54
N CYS A 435 7.28 5.55 -18.98
CA CYS A 435 7.60 5.85 -20.37
C CYS A 435 7.12 4.76 -21.34
N ASP A 436 7.37 3.49 -21.01
CA ASP A 436 6.95 2.35 -21.81
C ASP A 436 5.40 2.32 -21.98
N LEU A 437 4.64 2.62 -20.92
CA LEU A 437 3.17 2.71 -20.99
C LEU A 437 2.70 3.91 -21.82
N LYS A 438 3.42 5.03 -21.78
CA LYS A 438 3.17 6.19 -22.65
C LYS A 438 3.35 5.84 -24.11
N GLU A 439 4.49 5.22 -24.47
CA GLU A 439 4.77 4.79 -25.84
C GLU A 439 3.73 3.80 -26.35
N LEU A 440 3.28 2.87 -25.50
CA LEU A 440 2.22 1.93 -25.83
C LEU A 440 0.89 2.63 -26.16
N CYS A 441 0.56 3.70 -25.45
CA CYS A 441 -0.69 4.43 -25.66
C CYS A 441 -0.63 5.42 -26.82
N ASN A 442 0.52 6.08 -26.97
CA ASN A 442 0.81 7.16 -27.91
C ASN A 442 2.11 6.82 -28.68
N PRO A 443 2.09 5.85 -29.60
CA PRO A 443 3.29 5.47 -30.34
C PRO A 443 3.77 6.66 -31.19
N THR A 444 5.02 7.06 -31.00
CA THR A 444 5.65 8.07 -31.85
C THR A 444 5.75 7.52 -33.27
N PRO A 445 5.30 8.26 -34.31
CA PRO A 445 5.50 7.82 -35.69
C PRO A 445 7.01 7.68 -35.96
N PRO A 446 7.44 6.67 -36.73
CA PRO A 446 8.86 6.50 -37.06
C PRO A 446 9.37 7.78 -37.71
N GLN A 447 10.51 8.30 -37.24
CA GLN A 447 11.21 9.38 -37.94
C GLN A 447 11.71 8.81 -39.28
N GLU A 448 11.12 9.25 -40.39
CA GLU A 448 11.70 9.02 -41.71
C GLU A 448 13.08 9.67 -41.74
N SER A 449 14.12 8.87 -41.95
CA SER A 449 15.48 9.35 -42.18
C SER A 449 15.46 10.26 -43.41
N ILE A 450 15.69 11.56 -43.20
CA ILE A 450 15.99 12.48 -44.28
C ILE A 450 17.29 11.99 -44.91
N GLU A 451 17.20 11.42 -46.11
CA GLU A 451 18.36 11.19 -46.96
C GLU A 451 19.00 12.55 -47.28
N ASP A 452 20.13 12.83 -46.63
CA ASP A 452 20.92 14.02 -46.86
C ASP A 452 21.48 13.98 -48.30
N SER A 453 20.87 14.78 -49.17
CA SER A 453 21.41 15.13 -50.48
C SER A 453 22.58 16.10 -50.28
N PRO A 454 23.71 15.99 -51.01
CA PRO A 454 24.89 16.79 -50.72
C PRO A 454 24.66 18.27 -51.07
N ALA A 455 24.91 19.13 -50.08
CA ALA A 455 24.81 20.58 -50.20
C ALA A 455 25.85 21.15 -51.20
N GLU A 456 25.36 21.88 -52.20
CA GLU A 456 26.18 22.80 -53.00
C GLU A 456 26.64 23.97 -52.14
N VAL A 457 27.97 24.07 -52.00
CA VAL A 457 28.66 25.24 -51.46
C VAL A 457 28.60 26.34 -52.52
N THR A 458 27.92 27.45 -52.23
CA THR A 458 28.23 28.73 -52.87
C THR A 458 28.54 29.76 -51.80
N ALA A 459 29.80 30.17 -51.77
CA ALA A 459 30.29 31.35 -51.09
C ALA A 459 30.01 32.58 -51.95
N ASP A 460 29.70 33.70 -51.27
CA ASP A 460 29.99 35.11 -51.62
C ASP A 460 28.89 35.99 -50.99
N ASN A 461 29.09 37.22 -50.54
CA ASN A 461 30.21 37.95 -49.95
C ASN A 461 29.58 39.27 -49.42
N GLU A 462 30.12 39.82 -48.33
CA GLU A 462 30.22 41.26 -47.99
C GLU A 462 28.98 42.19 -47.74
N THR A 463 28.95 42.68 -46.48
CA THR A 463 28.95 44.10 -46.03
C THR A 463 27.64 44.92 -45.92
N ASN A 464 27.32 45.29 -44.66
CA ASN A 464 27.40 46.66 -44.08
C ASN A 464 26.13 47.19 -43.35
N SER A 465 26.40 47.90 -42.24
CA SER A 465 25.58 48.83 -41.43
C SER A 465 24.38 48.24 -40.66
N GLY A 466 24.20 48.40 -39.35
CA GLY A 466 24.76 49.34 -38.38
C GLY A 466 23.74 50.42 -37.98
N ASP A 467 22.74 50.08 -37.16
CA ASP A 467 22.21 50.86 -36.01
C ASP A 467 20.93 50.20 -35.41
N PRO A 468 20.73 50.20 -34.07
CA PRO A 468 19.54 49.64 -33.42
C PRO A 468 18.54 50.72 -32.95
N PRO A 469 17.24 50.39 -32.75
CA PRO A 469 16.38 51.13 -31.84
C PRO A 469 16.06 50.27 -30.59
N LYS A 470 16.52 50.70 -29.41
CA LYS A 470 15.82 51.51 -28.40
C LYS A 470 14.97 50.67 -27.42
N GLU A 471 15.60 50.43 -26.27
CA GLU A 471 14.94 50.17 -24.98
C GLU A 471 14.16 51.42 -24.54
N ASP A 472 12.91 51.24 -24.13
CA ASP A 472 12.22 52.18 -23.26
C ASP A 472 12.23 51.58 -21.84
N SER A 473 12.90 52.29 -20.95
CA SER A 473 12.85 52.12 -19.52
C SER A 473 12.06 53.29 -18.95
N GLU A 474 11.06 53.00 -18.12
CA GLU A 474 10.65 53.93 -17.07
C GLU A 474 10.72 53.24 -15.72
N VAL A 475 11.31 54.00 -14.81
CA VAL A 475 11.82 53.65 -13.48
C VAL A 475 10.96 54.41 -12.48
N GLU A 476 10.57 53.76 -11.38
CA GLU A 476 10.49 54.33 -10.02
C GLU A 476 10.30 53.14 -9.04
N SER A 477 11.29 52.70 -8.24
CA SER A 477 11.78 53.27 -6.96
C SER A 477 10.63 53.57 -5.99
N ALA A 478 10.55 53.11 -4.73
CA ALA A 478 11.47 52.60 -3.72
C ALA A 478 10.60 51.80 -2.68
N ALA A 479 11.03 51.15 -1.60
CA ALA A 479 12.22 51.18 -0.77
C ALA A 479 12.24 49.90 0.09
N ALA A 480 13.43 49.43 0.45
CA ALA A 480 13.66 48.43 1.48
C ALA A 480 13.54 49.05 2.87
N VAL A 481 12.84 48.39 3.81
CA VAL A 481 13.15 48.33 5.26
C VAL A 481 12.51 47.05 5.85
N ALA A 482 13.33 46.32 6.63
CA ALA A 482 13.05 45.17 7.49
C ALA A 482 13.01 43.78 6.83
#